data_AF-A0AAV6TDJ9-F1
#
_entry.id   AF-A0AAV6TDJ9-F1
#
_cell.length_a   1.000
_cell.length_b   1.000
_cell.length_c   1.000
_cell.angle_alpha   90.00
_cell.angle_beta   90.00
_cell.angle_gamma   90.00
#
_symmetry.space_group_name_H-M   'P 1'
#
loop_
_entity.id
_entity.type
_entity.pdbx_description
1 polymer ?
#
loop_
_entity_poly.entity_id
_entity_poly.type
_entity_poly.pdbx_seq_one_letter_code
_entity_poly.pdbx_strand_id
1 'polypeptide(L)'
;MDLNVLPLMRNRSVGSTLLGVAEKEAAKKSDIVGLGVGLYADYGAAQKLYVKRGYVPDGLGVTYKYKDIKPGAKVDLDDDLVLWFMKNLK
;
A
#
# COMPACT_ATOMS: atom_id res chain seq x y z
N MET A 1 4.83 7.00 -5.63
CA MET A 1 4.36 8.15 -4.83
C MET A 1 4.07 7.62 -3.45
N ASP A 2 4.63 8.24 -2.41
CA ASP A 2 4.51 7.72 -1.06
C ASP A 2 3.43 8.44 -0.27
N LEU A 3 2.75 7.68 0.59
CA LEU A 3 1.87 8.23 1.60
C LEU A 3 2.63 8.34 2.92
N ASN A 4 2.98 9.56 3.31
CA ASN A 4 3.59 9.83 4.60
C ASN A 4 2.75 10.83 5.41
N VAL A 5 2.62 10.56 6.71
CA VAL A 5 2.03 11.47 7.68
C VAL A 5 3.05 11.66 8.79
N LEU A 6 3.45 12.91 9.00
CA LEU A 6 4.37 13.31 10.06
C LEU A 6 3.92 12.71 11.39
N PRO A 7 4.83 12.16 12.24
CA PRO A 7 4.46 11.49 13.47
C PRO A 7 3.48 12.27 14.35
N LEU A 8 3.68 13.59 14.48
CA LEU A 8 2.84 14.51 15.26
C LEU A 8 1.40 14.65 14.73
N MET A 9 1.16 14.28 13.48
CA MET A 9 -0.13 14.40 12.79
C MET A 9 -0.84 13.04 12.61
N ARG A 10 -0.26 11.94 13.10
CA ARG A 10 -0.86 10.60 13.04
C ARG A 10 -2.07 10.50 13.97
N ASN A 11 -2.94 9.51 13.73
CA ASN A 11 -4.20 9.29 14.45
C ASN A 11 -5.23 10.43 14.38
N ARG A 12 -5.07 11.36 13.43
CA ARG A 12 -6.01 12.46 13.15
C ARG A 12 -6.70 12.32 11.80
N SER A 13 -6.85 11.08 11.33
CA SER A 13 -7.45 10.73 10.03
C SER A 13 -6.74 11.29 8.77
N VAL A 14 -5.63 12.02 8.90
CA VAL A 14 -4.90 12.64 7.78
C VAL A 14 -4.59 11.66 6.66
N GLY A 15 -4.00 10.50 6.98
CA GLY A 15 -3.69 9.48 5.97
C GLY A 15 -4.93 8.92 5.27
N SER A 16 -6.04 8.80 6.00
CA SER A 16 -7.33 8.37 5.44
C SER A 16 -7.91 9.42 4.50
N THR A 17 -7.80 10.70 4.84
CA THR A 17 -8.23 11.82 4.00
C THR A 17 -7.41 11.90 2.72
N LEU A 18 -6.07 11.80 2.82
CA LEU A 18 -5.17 11.80 1.67
C LEU A 18 -5.47 10.64 0.72
N LEU A 19 -5.64 9.42 1.25
CA LEU A 19 -6.07 8.28 0.45
C LEU A 19 -7.42 8.53 -0.22
N GLY A 20 -8.39 9.11 0.49
CA GLY A 20 -9.69 9.41 -0.10
C GLY A 20 -9.62 10.37 -1.29
N VAL A 21 -8.72 11.35 -1.26
CA VAL A 21 -8.47 12.24 -2.41
C VAL A 21 -7.83 11.47 -3.56
N ALA A 22 -6.80 10.66 -3.28
CA ALA A 22 -6.12 9.85 -4.29
C ALA A 22 -7.07 8.83 -4.95
N GLU A 23 -7.90 8.14 -4.15
CA GLU A 23 -8.94 7.20 -4.60
C GLU A 23 -9.94 7.90 -5.53
N LYS A 24 -10.41 9.12 -5.18
CA LYS A 24 -11.33 9.89 -6.02
C LYS A 24 -10.71 10.29 -7.37
N GLU A 25 -9.44 10.66 -7.38
CA GLU A 25 -8.74 10.97 -8.63
C GLU A 25 -8.49 9.72 -9.48
N ALA A 26 -8.15 8.59 -8.85
CA ALA A 26 -7.97 7.30 -9.53
C ALA A 26 -9.28 6.80 -10.15
N ALA A 27 -10.42 6.98 -9.46
CA ALA A 27 -11.75 6.58 -9.92
C ALA A 27 -12.16 7.24 -11.26
N LYS A 28 -11.57 8.38 -11.61
CA LYS A 28 -11.81 9.04 -12.91
C LYS A 28 -11.22 8.28 -14.09
N LYS A 29 -10.31 7.32 -13.83
CA LYS A 29 -9.54 6.60 -14.84
C LYS A 29 -9.72 5.09 -14.79
N SER A 30 -10.04 4.53 -13.62
CA SER A 30 -10.13 3.09 -13.41
C SER A 30 -11.08 2.77 -12.25
N ASP A 31 -11.77 1.63 -12.35
CA ASP A 31 -12.63 1.09 -11.28
C ASP A 31 -11.82 0.42 -10.17
N ILE A 32 -10.53 0.22 -10.38
CA ILE A 32 -9.60 -0.44 -9.47
C ILE A 32 -8.42 0.48 -9.21
N VAL A 33 -8.02 0.58 -7.94
CA VAL A 33 -6.76 1.22 -7.53
C VAL A 33 -5.84 0.22 -6.84
N GLY A 34 -4.56 0.26 -7.20
CA GLY A 34 -3.50 -0.53 -6.57
C GLY A 34 -2.54 0.32 -5.77
N LEU A 35 -1.95 -0.24 -4.72
CA LEU A 35 -0.84 0.34 -3.98
C LEU A 35 0.11 -0.73 -3.46
N GLY A 36 1.37 -0.35 -3.22
CA GLY A 36 2.37 -1.20 -2.58
C GLY A 36 2.56 -0.83 -1.12
N VAL A 37 2.94 -1.79 -0.29
CA VAL A 37 3.34 -1.57 1.11
C VAL A 37 4.54 -2.43 1.47
N GLY A 38 5.51 -1.84 2.19
CA GLY A 38 6.66 -2.56 2.72
C GLY A 38 6.28 -3.56 3.82
N LEU A 39 7.19 -4.49 4.10
CA LEU A 39 6.91 -5.68 4.92
C LEU A 39 7.54 -5.70 6.32
N TYR A 40 8.16 -4.60 6.75
CA TYR A 40 8.70 -4.48 8.10
C TYR A 40 7.92 -3.48 8.96
N ALA A 41 8.24 -3.44 10.26
CA ALA A 41 7.39 -2.87 11.31
C ALA A 41 6.97 -1.41 11.08
N ASP A 42 7.83 -0.60 10.46
CA ASP A 42 7.58 0.82 10.19
C ASP A 42 6.38 1.04 9.26
N TYR A 43 6.10 0.06 8.39
CA TYR A 43 4.93 0.06 7.50
C TYR A 43 3.65 -0.41 8.18
N GLY A 44 3.69 -0.89 9.41
CA GLY A 44 2.53 -1.48 10.10
C GLY A 44 1.34 -0.53 10.25
N ALA A 45 1.59 0.78 10.38
CA ALA A 45 0.52 1.78 10.39
C ALA A 45 -0.19 1.88 9.02
N ALA A 46 0.57 1.83 7.93
CA ALA A 46 0.04 1.85 6.57
C ALA A 46 -0.72 0.57 6.26
N GLN A 47 -0.16 -0.60 6.58
CA GLN A 47 -0.81 -1.91 6.44
C GLN A 47 -2.19 -1.92 7.12
N LYS A 48 -2.25 -1.51 8.39
CA LYS A 48 -3.52 -1.41 9.15
C LYS A 48 -4.50 -0.43 8.52
N LEU A 49 -4.02 0.71 8.04
CA LEU A 49 -4.86 1.71 7.38
C LEU A 49 -5.47 1.18 6.08
N TYR A 50 -4.67 0.54 5.23
CA TYR A 50 -5.11 0.03 3.93
C TYR A 50 -6.18 -1.06 4.11
N VAL A 51 -5.95 -2.03 5.00
CA VAL A 51 -6.95 -3.06 5.32
C VAL A 51 -8.24 -2.45 5.84
N LYS A 52 -8.16 -1.49 6.77
CA LYS A 52 -9.35 -0.77 7.29
C LYS A 52 -10.11 0.01 6.22
N ARG A 53 -9.44 0.43 5.14
CA ARG A 53 -10.04 1.13 4.00
C ARG A 53 -10.56 0.20 2.91
N GLY A 54 -10.54 -1.12 3.12
CA GLY A 54 -11.08 -2.11 2.20
C GLY A 54 -10.11 -2.52 1.08
N TYR A 55 -8.83 -2.21 1.21
CA TYR A 55 -7.82 -2.79 0.33
C TYR A 55 -7.57 -4.26 0.72
N VAL A 56 -7.42 -5.11 -0.28
CA VAL A 56 -7.09 -6.53 -0.14
C VAL A 56 -5.81 -6.85 -0.92
N PRO A 57 -5.00 -7.85 -0.51
CA PRO A 57 -3.87 -8.29 -1.32
C PRO A 57 -4.32 -8.66 -2.74
N ASP A 58 -3.51 -8.32 -3.74
CA ASP A 58 -3.82 -8.60 -5.15
C ASP A 58 -3.68 -10.08 -5.56
N GLY A 59 -3.11 -10.91 -4.67
CA GLY A 59 -2.93 -12.33 -4.86
C GLY A 59 -1.70 -12.72 -5.69
N LEU A 60 -0.85 -11.77 -6.08
CA LEU A 60 0.36 -12.04 -6.89
C LEU A 60 1.61 -12.29 -6.05
N GLY A 61 1.51 -12.09 -4.73
CA GLY A 61 2.62 -12.24 -3.81
C GLY A 61 3.45 -10.97 -3.68
N VAL A 62 4.73 -11.12 -3.37
CA VAL A 62 5.64 -10.00 -3.13
C VAL A 62 6.52 -9.74 -4.35
N THR A 63 6.92 -8.50 -4.53
CA THR A 63 7.96 -8.11 -5.49
C THR A 63 9.17 -7.58 -4.75
N TYR A 64 10.35 -7.70 -5.37
CA TYR A 64 11.56 -7.02 -4.94
C TYR A 64 12.05 -6.10 -6.05
N LYS A 65 12.27 -4.81 -5.75
CA LYS A 65 12.65 -3.79 -6.76
C LYS A 65 11.69 -3.75 -7.95
N TYR A 66 10.38 -3.83 -7.65
CA TYR A 66 9.30 -3.87 -8.64
C TYR A 66 9.38 -5.03 -9.65
N LYS A 67 10.03 -6.13 -9.28
CA LYS A 67 10.11 -7.35 -10.09
C LYS A 67 9.60 -8.55 -9.31
N ASP A 68 8.93 -9.45 -10.02
CA ASP A 68 8.49 -10.73 -9.44
C ASP A 68 9.69 -11.51 -8.93
N ILE A 69 9.53 -12.13 -7.76
CA ILE A 69 10.55 -13.00 -7.18
C ILE A 69 10.08 -14.45 -7.16
N LYS A 70 11.01 -15.36 -7.47
CA LYS A 70 10.73 -16.79 -7.46
C LYS A 70 10.81 -17.36 -6.03
N PRO A 71 9.99 -18.36 -5.69
CA PRO A 71 10.15 -19.09 -4.44
C PRO A 71 11.59 -19.60 -4.24
N GLY A 72 12.11 -19.44 -3.03
CA GLY A 72 13.49 -19.79 -2.68
C GLY A 72 14.54 -18.71 -2.92
N ALA A 73 14.16 -17.57 -3.53
CA ALA A 73 15.03 -16.41 -3.62
C ALA A 73 15.33 -15.83 -2.23
N LYS A 74 16.54 -15.29 -2.05
CA LYS A 74 16.92 -14.46 -0.89
C LYS A 74 16.89 -13.00 -1.32
N VAL A 75 16.20 -12.19 -0.53
CA VAL A 75 16.07 -10.75 -0.72
C VAL A 75 16.25 -10.08 0.62
N ASP A 76 16.72 -8.84 0.60
CA ASP A 76 16.85 -8.04 1.80
C ASP A 76 15.46 -7.60 2.29
N LEU A 77 15.27 -7.60 3.61
CA LEU A 77 14.07 -7.03 4.23
C LEU A 77 14.25 -5.51 4.29
N ASP A 78 13.98 -4.84 3.19
CA ASP A 78 14.16 -3.40 2.99
C ASP A 78 12.91 -2.75 2.39
N ASP A 79 13.04 -1.50 1.96
CA ASP A 79 11.98 -0.71 1.32
C ASP A 79 11.56 -1.24 -0.07
N ASP A 80 12.39 -2.05 -0.72
CA ASP A 80 12.14 -2.59 -2.05
C ASP A 80 11.35 -3.92 -2.00
N LEU A 81 11.21 -4.54 -0.81
CA LEU A 81 10.37 -5.71 -0.60
C LEU A 81 8.91 -5.31 -0.32
N VAL A 82 8.07 -5.44 -1.34
CA VAL A 82 6.72 -4.86 -1.37
C VAL A 82 5.66 -5.95 -1.55
N LEU A 83 4.59 -5.85 -0.77
CA LEU A 83 3.32 -6.56 -1.02
C LEU A 83 2.30 -5.59 -1.63
N TRP A 84 1.56 -6.06 -2.62
CA TRP A 84 0.62 -5.25 -3.39
C TRP A 84 -0.81 -5.47 -2.94
N PHE A 85 -1.55 -4.38 -2.87
CA PHE A 85 -2.94 -4.33 -2.47
C PHE A 85 -3.77 -3.66 -3.57
N MET A 86 -5.00 -4.13 -3.74
CA MET A 86 -5.98 -3.56 -4.64
C MET A 86 -7.29 -3.25 -3.92
N LYS A 87 -8.04 -2.29 -4.45
CA LYS A 87 -9.38 -1.93 -3.97
C LYS A 87 -10.27 -1.60 -5.17
N ASN A 88 -11.48 -2.15 -5.17
CA ASN A 88 -12.55 -1.71 -6.06
C ASN A 88 -13.08 -0.35 -5.59
N LEU A 89 -13.19 0.60 -6.50
CA LEU A 89 -13.66 1.97 -6.25
C LEU A 89 -15.15 2.17 -6.58
N LYS A 90 -15.81 1.12 -7.08
CA LYS A 90 -17.25 1.04 -7.32
C LYS A 90 -17.98 0.41 -6.13
#